data_AF-A0AAU4MDF7-F1
#
_entry.id   AF-A0AAU4MDF7-F1
#
_cell.length_a   1.000
_cell.length_b   1.000
_cell.length_c   1.000
_cell.angle_alpha   90.00
_cell.angle_beta   90.00
_cell.angle_gamma   90.00
#
_symmetry.space_group_name_H-M   'P 1'
#
loop_
_entity.id
_entity.type
_entity.pdbx_description
1 polymer ?
#
loop_
_entity_poly.entity_id
_entity_poly.type
_entity_poly.pdbx_seq_one_letter_code
_entity_poly.pdbx_strand_id
1 'polypeptide(L)'
;MAPVGPPSPLAAAPPVKLSPWAAPGSPAAAPAPASADGTDPTVAGPSAGYAGPVVDLLAAGEPTVGDGVAEAPAARRRPDLVLVLSAALVVGVLLGGALGYGIQAQRPPTPLPSLQVARPGYPAAVADAKAVADAAPQPLSIDGDLRKLVIGRPDGTEAWDRTLTDPSWLTIGDIADRSGGADEEFVRLSHGGFRRAAGVEWQKGGTKYRVTLTQFGPDSVTGATLRANDAGADLPFADGANGGVRTETEPTNWAESTETYYYGYAHARRGTVVMEIEVFAPQQVDAGELKDLAKKQWERLA
;
A
#
# COMPACT_ATOMS: atom_id res chain seq x y z
N MET A 1 -35.39 -71.58 24.00
CA MET A 1 -35.72 -70.61 25.07
C MET A 1 -34.48 -70.44 25.94
N ALA A 2 -33.68 -69.42 25.64
CA ALA A 2 -32.61 -68.86 26.46
C ALA A 2 -32.41 -67.42 25.94
N PRO A 3 -32.44 -66.38 26.80
CA PRO A 3 -32.49 -65.01 26.34
C PRO A 3 -31.11 -64.51 25.85
N VAL A 4 -31.10 -63.92 24.66
CA VAL A 4 -29.97 -63.14 24.14
C VAL A 4 -29.91 -61.86 24.96
N GLY A 5 -28.85 -61.72 25.78
CA GLY A 5 -28.57 -60.51 26.54
C GLY A 5 -28.19 -59.34 25.63
N PRO A 6 -28.43 -58.09 26.06
CA PRO A 6 -28.14 -56.91 25.26
C PRO A 6 -26.63 -56.76 25.01
N PRO A 7 -26.23 -56.18 23.86
CA PRO A 7 -24.82 -55.93 23.58
C PRO A 7 -24.23 -54.94 24.60
N SER A 8 -23.03 -55.26 25.09
CA SER A 8 -22.26 -54.42 26.02
C SER A 8 -22.09 -52.99 25.49
N PRO A 9 -22.22 -51.96 26.35
CA PRO A 9 -22.01 -50.59 25.93
C PRO A 9 -20.53 -50.34 25.58
N LEU A 10 -20.32 -49.73 24.42
CA LEU A 10 -19.04 -49.20 23.95
C LEU A 10 -18.42 -48.34 25.07
N ALA A 11 -17.18 -48.64 25.46
CA ALA A 11 -16.46 -47.85 26.43
C ALA A 11 -16.43 -46.38 26.00
N ALA A 12 -16.92 -45.49 26.88
CA ALA A 12 -16.90 -44.05 26.64
C ALA A 12 -15.45 -43.58 26.47
N ALA A 13 -15.16 -42.96 25.33
CA ALA A 13 -13.90 -42.25 25.13
C ALA A 13 -13.75 -41.14 26.19
N PRO A 14 -12.54 -40.86 26.69
CA PRO A 14 -12.34 -39.80 27.66
C PRO A 14 -12.75 -38.43 27.05
N PRO A 15 -13.32 -37.51 27.83
CA PRO A 15 -13.77 -36.23 27.31
C PRO A 15 -12.57 -35.42 26.81
N VAL A 16 -12.59 -35.10 25.52
CA VAL A 16 -11.68 -34.13 24.91
C VAL A 16 -12.01 -32.75 25.49
N LYS A 17 -11.03 -32.12 26.13
CA LYS A 17 -11.16 -30.73 26.58
C LYS A 17 -11.28 -29.83 25.35
N LEU A 18 -12.48 -29.30 25.11
CA LEU A 18 -12.73 -28.27 24.12
C LEU A 18 -12.06 -26.97 24.57
N SER A 19 -11.18 -26.41 23.73
CA SER A 19 -10.65 -25.06 23.92
C SER A 19 -11.80 -24.05 23.92
N PRO A 20 -11.78 -23.03 24.80
CA PRO A 20 -12.90 -22.09 24.99
C PRO A 20 -13.14 -21.10 23.82
N TRP A 21 -12.54 -21.33 22.65
CA TRP A 21 -12.65 -20.46 21.47
C TRP A 21 -13.38 -21.10 20.27
N ALA A 22 -13.94 -22.30 20.41
CA ALA A 22 -14.72 -22.91 19.34
C ALA A 22 -16.19 -22.48 19.41
N ALA A 23 -16.62 -21.65 18.44
CA ALA A 23 -18.04 -21.35 18.23
C ALA A 23 -18.77 -22.59 17.65
N PRO A 24 -20.01 -22.90 18.10
CA PRO A 24 -20.76 -24.05 17.61
C PRO A 24 -21.36 -23.76 16.22
N GLY A 25 -21.02 -24.56 15.21
CA GLY A 25 -21.68 -24.52 13.89
C GLY A 25 -20.82 -24.77 12.64
N SER A 26 -19.52 -25.06 12.75
CA SER A 26 -18.74 -25.46 11.56
C SER A 26 -19.12 -26.87 11.09
N PRO A 27 -19.66 -27.08 9.87
CA PRO A 27 -19.63 -28.40 9.26
C PRO A 27 -18.18 -28.78 8.97
N ALA A 28 -17.80 -29.99 9.38
CA ALA A 28 -16.48 -30.56 9.19
C ALA A 28 -16.05 -30.48 7.72
N ALA A 29 -14.94 -29.80 7.45
CA ALA A 29 -14.33 -29.77 6.13
C ALA A 29 -13.93 -31.19 5.70
N ALA A 30 -14.52 -31.67 4.61
CA ALA A 30 -14.09 -32.88 3.93
C ALA A 30 -12.69 -32.66 3.30
N PRO A 31 -11.85 -33.72 3.18
CA PRO A 31 -10.48 -33.58 2.72
C PRO A 31 -10.41 -33.24 1.22
N ALA A 32 -9.55 -32.29 0.87
CA ALA A 32 -9.24 -31.91 -0.51
C ALA A 32 -8.53 -33.05 -1.27
N PRO A 33 -8.84 -33.30 -2.55
CA PRO A 33 -8.02 -34.15 -3.39
C PRO A 33 -6.74 -33.45 -3.85
N ALA A 34 -5.69 -34.27 -4.00
CA ALA A 34 -4.30 -33.91 -4.21
C ALA A 34 -4.01 -33.21 -5.56
N SER A 35 -2.96 -32.38 -5.51
CA SER A 35 -2.31 -31.67 -6.61
C SER A 35 -1.81 -32.59 -7.74
N ALA A 36 -1.84 -32.07 -8.97
CA ALA A 36 -0.95 -32.46 -10.05
C ALA A 36 -0.57 -31.21 -10.87
N ASP A 37 0.75 -31.00 -10.98
CA ASP A 37 1.53 -30.33 -12.05
C ASP A 37 1.10 -28.92 -12.52
N GLY A 38 1.94 -27.89 -12.54
CA GLY A 38 3.39 -27.86 -12.70
C GLY A 38 3.71 -27.02 -13.95
N THR A 39 3.93 -25.72 -13.78
CA THR A 39 4.70 -24.85 -14.71
C THR A 39 4.93 -23.49 -14.05
N ASP A 40 6.19 -23.20 -13.75
CA ASP A 40 6.72 -21.88 -13.37
C ASP A 40 6.58 -20.86 -14.51
N PRO A 41 6.24 -19.60 -14.22
CA PRO A 41 6.69 -18.47 -15.01
C PRO A 41 7.80 -17.70 -14.29
N THR A 42 8.95 -17.64 -14.97
CA THR A 42 10.13 -16.84 -14.68
C THR A 42 9.81 -15.37 -14.40
N VAL A 43 10.43 -14.85 -13.34
CA VAL A 43 10.44 -13.46 -12.89
C VAL A 43 11.07 -12.54 -13.94
N ALA A 44 10.29 -11.59 -14.45
CA ALA A 44 10.78 -10.43 -15.21
C ALA A 44 10.98 -9.25 -14.26
N GLY A 45 12.23 -8.76 -14.17
CA GLY A 45 12.59 -7.57 -13.39
C GLY A 45 12.24 -6.26 -14.10
N PRO A 46 12.14 -5.14 -13.36
CA PRO A 46 11.66 -3.86 -13.89
C PRO A 46 12.75 -3.12 -14.68
N SER A 47 12.41 -2.66 -15.89
CA SER A 47 13.20 -1.69 -16.65
C SER A 47 12.77 -0.28 -16.24
N ALA A 48 13.62 0.40 -15.47
CA ALA A 48 13.55 1.85 -15.28
C ALA A 48 14.38 2.52 -16.37
N GLY A 49 13.73 3.37 -17.16
CA GLY A 49 14.37 4.15 -18.23
C GLY A 49 15.33 5.18 -17.67
N TYR A 50 16.58 5.15 -18.14
CA TYR A 50 17.54 6.24 -18.00
C TYR A 50 17.74 6.87 -19.37
N ALA A 51 17.34 8.14 -19.49
CA ALA A 51 17.53 8.95 -20.68
C ALA A 51 18.99 9.42 -20.79
N GLY A 52 19.64 9.09 -21.90
CA GLY A 52 20.93 9.64 -22.33
C GLY A 52 20.88 9.94 -23.83
N PRO A 53 21.63 10.95 -24.32
CA PRO A 53 21.39 11.52 -25.64
C PRO A 53 21.82 10.58 -26.77
N VAL A 54 20.91 10.32 -27.70
CA VAL A 54 21.19 9.72 -29.00
C VAL A 54 21.86 10.77 -29.90
N VAL A 55 23.09 10.50 -30.31
CA VAL A 55 23.72 11.23 -31.41
C VAL A 55 23.24 10.62 -32.72
N ASP A 56 22.40 11.37 -33.42
CA ASP A 56 21.87 11.05 -34.74
C ASP A 56 22.98 11.25 -35.79
N LEU A 57 23.45 10.15 -36.40
CA LEU A 57 24.60 10.14 -37.32
C LEU A 57 24.24 9.63 -38.72
N LEU A 58 23.00 9.84 -39.18
CA LEU A 58 22.56 9.46 -40.52
C LEU A 58 21.65 10.54 -41.14
N ALA A 59 22.22 11.69 -41.46
CA ALA A 59 21.66 12.62 -42.45
C ALA A 59 22.62 12.68 -43.66
N ALA A 60 22.19 12.02 -44.73
CA ALA A 60 22.88 11.95 -46.00
C ALA A 60 22.89 13.32 -46.72
N GLY A 61 24.01 13.64 -47.35
CA GLY A 61 24.13 14.62 -48.43
C GLY A 61 25.05 14.04 -49.50
N GLU A 62 24.50 13.76 -50.68
CA GLU A 62 25.21 13.20 -51.84
C GLU A 62 26.28 14.17 -52.38
N PRO A 63 27.29 13.63 -53.08
CA PRO A 63 27.72 14.29 -54.31
C PRO A 63 27.70 13.33 -55.51
N THR A 64 27.09 13.83 -56.58
CA THR A 64 27.07 13.29 -57.95
C THR A 64 28.44 13.34 -58.61
N VAL A 65 28.96 12.23 -59.17
CA VAL A 65 29.83 12.21 -60.37
C VAL A 65 29.78 10.84 -61.07
N GLY A 66 29.33 10.83 -62.34
CA GLY A 66 30.10 10.30 -63.48
C GLY A 66 30.07 8.80 -63.83
N ASP A 67 29.43 8.53 -64.97
CA ASP A 67 29.56 7.43 -65.95
C ASP A 67 30.77 6.46 -65.90
N GLY A 68 30.45 5.18 -66.17
CA GLY A 68 31.02 4.49 -67.35
C GLY A 68 32.19 3.52 -67.19
N VAL A 69 31.86 2.22 -67.23
CA VAL A 69 32.60 1.07 -67.81
C VAL A 69 34.01 0.73 -67.29
N ALA A 70 34.15 -0.42 -66.61
CA ALA A 70 35.00 -1.55 -67.05
C ALA A 70 35.17 -2.64 -65.97
N GLU A 71 34.92 -3.89 -66.40
CA GLU A 71 35.63 -5.13 -66.08
C GLU A 71 35.72 -5.62 -64.62
N ALA A 72 35.05 -6.74 -64.35
CA ALA A 72 35.08 -7.43 -63.06
C ALA A 72 36.37 -8.25 -62.88
N PRO A 73 37.10 -8.09 -61.77
CA PRO A 73 38.04 -9.10 -61.30
C PRO A 73 37.50 -9.82 -60.05
N ALA A 74 37.49 -11.15 -60.15
CA ALA A 74 37.45 -12.19 -59.12
C ALA A 74 36.89 -11.83 -57.72
N ALA A 75 35.77 -12.47 -57.36
CA ALA A 75 35.14 -12.44 -56.05
C ALA A 75 36.12 -12.80 -54.92
N ARG A 76 36.74 -11.79 -54.31
CA ARG A 76 37.46 -11.91 -53.05
C ARG A 76 36.41 -12.10 -51.95
N ARG A 77 36.39 -13.29 -51.34
CA ARG A 77 35.52 -13.62 -50.19
C ARG A 77 35.71 -12.52 -49.14
N ARG A 78 34.74 -11.61 -49.05
CA ARG A 78 34.73 -10.58 -48.00
C ARG A 78 34.53 -11.34 -46.69
N PRO A 79 35.40 -11.16 -45.68
CA PRO A 79 35.14 -11.75 -44.37
C PRO A 79 33.79 -11.22 -43.89
N ASP A 80 32.97 -12.12 -43.36
CA ASP A 80 31.63 -11.80 -42.91
C ASP A 80 31.70 -10.61 -41.95
N LEU A 81 31.12 -9.47 -42.35
CA LEU A 81 31.23 -8.20 -41.63
C LEU A 81 30.79 -8.36 -40.17
N VAL A 82 29.83 -9.28 -39.95
CA VAL A 82 29.33 -9.64 -38.63
C VAL A 82 30.43 -10.25 -37.77
N LEU A 83 31.29 -11.12 -38.31
CA LEU A 83 32.42 -11.73 -37.59
C LEU A 83 33.46 -10.67 -37.21
N VAL A 84 33.75 -9.73 -38.11
CA VAL A 84 34.72 -8.65 -37.86
C VAL A 84 34.19 -7.71 -36.77
N LEU A 85 32.91 -7.34 -36.83
CA LEU A 85 32.27 -6.47 -35.83
C LEU A 85 32.18 -7.14 -34.46
N SER A 86 31.81 -8.43 -34.41
CA SER A 86 31.74 -9.18 -33.15
C SER A 86 33.13 -9.41 -32.55
N ALA A 87 34.15 -9.71 -33.36
CA ALA A 87 35.53 -9.77 -32.90
C ALA A 87 36.02 -8.40 -32.37
N ALA A 88 35.70 -7.31 -33.06
CA ALA A 88 36.06 -5.96 -32.62
C ALA A 88 35.40 -5.60 -31.28
N LEU A 89 34.15 -6.00 -31.06
CA LEU A 89 33.43 -5.76 -29.80
C LEU A 89 34.08 -6.51 -28.63
N VAL A 90 34.41 -7.79 -28.82
CA VAL A 90 35.08 -8.60 -27.79
C VAL A 90 36.46 -8.04 -27.46
N VAL A 91 37.25 -7.69 -28.47
CA VAL A 91 38.57 -7.07 -28.27
C VAL A 91 38.44 -5.72 -27.57
N GLY A 92 37.47 -4.90 -27.96
CA GLY A 92 37.20 -3.60 -27.33
C GLY A 92 36.89 -3.72 -25.83
N VAL A 93 36.05 -4.67 -25.43
CA VAL A 93 35.69 -4.90 -24.03
C VAL A 93 36.89 -5.42 -23.22
N LEU A 94 37.66 -6.36 -23.78
CA LEU A 94 38.83 -6.91 -23.09
C LEU A 94 39.94 -5.87 -22.92
N LEU A 95 40.22 -5.09 -23.96
CA LEU A 95 41.26 -4.06 -23.92
C LEU A 95 40.84 -2.91 -23.00
N GLY A 96 39.58 -2.47 -23.08
CA GLY A 96 39.02 -1.45 -22.20
C GLY A 96 38.98 -1.89 -20.73
N GLY A 97 38.59 -3.14 -20.47
CA GLY A 97 38.58 -3.72 -19.13
C GLY A 97 39.98 -3.87 -18.54
N ALA A 98 40.95 -4.37 -19.31
CA ALA A 98 42.32 -4.54 -18.84
C ALA A 98 43.02 -3.19 -18.56
N LEU A 99 42.85 -2.21 -19.45
CA LEU A 99 43.37 -0.85 -19.24
C LEU A 99 42.68 -0.14 -18.07
N GLY A 100 41.35 -0.22 -17.98
CA GLY A 100 40.57 0.37 -16.89
C GLY A 100 40.92 -0.25 -15.53
N TYR A 101 41.09 -1.57 -15.47
CA TYR A 101 41.54 -2.26 -14.27
C TYR A 101 42.97 -1.87 -13.89
N GLY A 102 43.90 -1.81 -14.85
CA GLY A 102 45.28 -1.41 -14.58
C GLY A 102 45.38 0.00 -13.98
N ILE A 103 44.60 0.95 -14.51
CA ILE A 103 44.52 2.31 -13.97
C ILE A 103 43.96 2.31 -12.53
N GLN A 104 42.93 1.52 -12.25
CA GLN A 104 42.36 1.43 -10.90
C GLN A 104 43.28 0.73 -9.91
N ALA A 105 43.97 -0.34 -10.34
CA ALA A 105 44.90 -1.10 -9.53
C ALA A 105 46.15 -0.29 -9.16
N GLN A 106 46.56 0.67 -10.00
CA GLN A 106 47.66 1.57 -9.71
C GLN A 106 47.25 2.84 -8.96
N ARG A 107 45.97 3.02 -8.60
CA ARG A 107 45.60 4.12 -7.71
C ARG A 107 46.15 3.83 -6.32
N PRO A 108 46.93 4.76 -5.72
CA PRO A 108 47.36 4.60 -4.34
C PRO A 108 46.11 4.48 -3.45
N PRO A 109 46.15 3.65 -2.38
CA PRO A 109 45.04 3.55 -1.44
C PRO A 109 44.69 4.94 -0.94
N THR A 110 43.45 5.39 -1.16
CA THR A 110 42.98 6.64 -0.59
C THR A 110 43.05 6.49 0.93
N PRO A 111 43.87 7.29 1.63
CA PRO A 111 43.96 7.20 3.08
C PRO A 111 42.59 7.51 3.65
N LEU A 112 42.06 6.56 4.42
CA LEU A 112 40.81 6.77 5.13
C LEU A 112 40.99 7.98 6.07
N PRO A 113 40.01 8.89 6.16
CA PRO A 113 40.02 9.90 7.20
C PRO A 113 40.18 9.20 8.56
N SER A 114 40.98 9.78 9.44
CA SER A 114 41.25 9.19 10.75
C SER A 114 39.93 8.95 11.48
N LEU A 115 39.73 7.73 11.98
CA LEU A 115 38.57 7.33 12.80
C LEU A 115 38.64 7.94 14.22
N GLN A 116 39.12 9.19 14.34
CA GLN A 116 38.98 9.96 15.57
C GLN A 116 37.60 10.60 15.60
N VAL A 117 36.57 9.76 15.63
CA VAL A 117 35.24 10.22 16.04
C VAL A 117 35.37 10.51 17.53
N ALA A 118 35.22 11.78 17.91
CA ALA A 118 35.13 12.16 19.32
C ALA A 118 34.13 11.22 20.00
N ARG A 119 34.57 10.52 21.06
CA ARG A 119 33.67 9.65 21.81
C ARG A 119 32.45 10.48 22.23
N PRO A 120 31.21 10.00 22.01
CA PRO A 120 30.04 10.72 22.45
C PRO A 120 30.19 11.08 23.92
N GLY A 121 30.24 12.38 24.20
CA GLY A 121 30.30 12.88 25.57
C GLY A 121 28.95 12.66 26.21
N TYR A 122 28.80 11.58 26.97
CA TYR A 122 27.62 11.40 27.81
C TYR A 122 27.76 12.31 29.03
N PRO A 123 26.77 13.17 29.33
CA PRO A 123 26.79 13.94 30.57
C PRO A 123 26.86 12.97 31.75
N ALA A 124 27.77 13.23 32.69
CA ALA A 124 27.96 12.40 33.89
C ALA A 124 26.75 12.49 34.85
N ALA A 125 25.92 13.52 34.70
CA ALA A 125 24.69 13.67 35.43
C ALA A 125 23.59 12.80 34.80
N VAL A 126 23.00 11.92 35.60
CA VAL A 126 21.74 11.25 35.24
C VAL A 126 20.71 12.34 35.00
N ALA A 127 20.19 12.41 33.78
CA ALA A 127 19.13 13.36 33.45
C ALA A 127 17.96 13.13 34.42
N ASP A 128 17.41 14.20 34.98
CA ASP A 128 16.23 14.11 35.84
C ASP A 128 15.09 13.50 35.03
N ALA A 129 14.69 12.28 35.40
CA ALA A 129 13.66 11.53 34.69
C ALA A 129 12.34 12.31 34.58
N LYS A 130 12.05 13.17 35.57
CA LYS A 130 10.87 14.03 35.54
C LYS A 130 11.03 15.16 34.52
N ALA A 131 12.17 15.84 34.51
CA ALA A 131 12.44 16.88 33.51
C ALA A 131 12.47 16.33 32.08
N VAL A 132 12.97 15.10 31.89
CA VAL A 132 12.94 14.41 30.59
C VAL A 132 11.52 14.01 30.19
N ALA A 133 10.70 13.53 31.13
CA ALA A 133 9.30 13.20 30.87
C ALA A 133 8.45 14.46 30.58
N ASP A 134 8.69 15.56 31.30
CA ASP A 134 8.00 16.84 31.10
C ASP A 134 8.44 17.51 29.78
N ALA A 135 9.67 17.26 29.32
CA ALA A 135 10.17 17.68 28.02
C ALA A 135 9.82 16.71 26.87
N ALA A 136 9.32 15.52 27.19
CA ALA A 136 8.90 14.57 26.18
C ALA A 136 7.62 15.09 25.48
N PRO A 137 7.47 14.85 24.16
CA PRO A 137 6.24 15.18 23.46
C PRO A 137 5.06 14.52 24.19
N GLN A 138 3.98 15.27 24.44
CA GLN A 138 2.80 14.66 25.02
C GLN A 138 2.31 13.51 24.14
N PRO A 139 1.91 12.37 24.73
CA PRO A 139 1.39 11.25 23.97
C PRO A 139 0.17 11.73 23.19
N LEU A 140 0.15 11.47 21.88
CA LEU A 140 -0.95 11.87 21.03
C LEU A 140 -2.24 11.19 21.53
N SER A 141 -3.36 11.92 21.51
CA SER A 141 -4.69 11.42 21.90
C SER A 141 -5.08 10.10 21.19
N ILE A 142 -4.43 9.79 20.07
CA ILE A 142 -4.63 8.62 19.19
C ILE A 142 -4.20 7.27 19.79
N ASP A 143 -3.45 7.24 20.89
CA ASP A 143 -3.00 6.00 21.51
C ASP A 143 -4.08 5.33 22.40
N GLY A 144 -5.14 6.07 22.74
CA GLY A 144 -6.26 5.60 23.56
C GLY A 144 -7.27 4.69 22.83
N ASP A 145 -8.53 4.69 23.29
CA ASP A 145 -9.63 4.00 22.61
C ASP A 145 -10.11 4.83 21.40
N LEU A 146 -9.87 4.33 20.18
CA LEU A 146 -10.23 5.05 18.95
C LEU A 146 -11.72 5.38 18.87
N ARG A 147 -12.60 4.58 19.46
CA ARG A 147 -14.05 4.82 19.43
C ARG A 147 -14.44 6.12 20.13
N LYS A 148 -13.62 6.59 21.08
CA LYS A 148 -13.83 7.87 21.76
C LYS A 148 -13.44 9.08 20.90
N LEU A 149 -12.62 8.85 19.87
CA LEU A 149 -12.16 9.87 18.93
C LEU A 149 -13.06 9.97 17.70
N VAL A 150 -13.75 8.88 17.34
CA VAL A 150 -14.76 8.88 16.27
C VAL A 150 -15.92 9.80 16.67
N ILE A 151 -16.36 10.64 15.73
CA ILE A 151 -17.55 11.47 15.90
C ILE A 151 -18.77 10.61 16.21
N GLY A 152 -19.54 11.02 17.23
CA GLY A 152 -20.85 10.42 17.46
C GLY A 152 -21.80 10.77 16.32
N ARG A 153 -22.73 9.86 16.04
CA ARG A 153 -23.82 10.09 15.09
C ARG A 153 -24.61 11.36 15.50
N PRO A 154 -24.87 12.30 14.58
CA PRO A 154 -25.64 13.51 14.88
C PRO A 154 -27.10 13.21 15.28
N ASP A 155 -27.68 14.04 16.13
CA ASP A 155 -29.09 13.91 16.52
C ASP A 155 -30.04 14.04 15.31
N GLY A 156 -31.13 13.28 15.32
CA GLY A 156 -32.13 13.29 14.24
C GLY A 156 -31.68 12.59 12.96
N THR A 157 -30.60 11.80 13.02
CA THR A 157 -30.16 10.92 11.92
C THR A 157 -30.55 9.47 12.18
N GLU A 158 -30.68 8.71 11.10
CA GLU A 158 -31.05 7.30 11.14
C GLU A 158 -29.79 6.43 11.03
N ALA A 159 -29.92 5.17 11.43
CA ALA A 159 -28.87 4.19 11.17
C ALA A 159 -28.86 3.85 9.67
N TRP A 160 -27.69 3.89 9.03
CA TRP A 160 -27.57 3.39 7.66
C TRP A 160 -27.72 1.86 7.64
N ASP A 161 -26.97 1.17 8.51
CA ASP A 161 -27.15 -0.24 8.83
C ASP A 161 -27.23 -0.44 10.36
N ARG A 162 -27.82 -1.57 10.79
CA ARG A 162 -27.99 -1.93 12.21
C ARG A 162 -26.68 -2.22 12.94
N THR A 163 -25.56 -2.35 12.23
CA THR A 163 -24.29 -2.82 12.80
C THR A 163 -23.38 -1.70 13.32
N LEU A 164 -23.43 -0.49 12.73
CA LEU A 164 -22.47 0.60 12.99
C LEU A 164 -23.11 1.92 13.47
N THR A 165 -24.25 1.84 14.15
CA THR A 165 -24.99 3.04 14.59
C THR A 165 -24.23 3.88 15.63
N ASP A 166 -23.41 3.23 16.45
CA ASP A 166 -22.54 3.85 17.45
C ASP A 166 -21.06 3.56 17.12
N PRO A 167 -20.12 4.43 17.55
CA PRO A 167 -18.69 4.20 17.37
C PRO A 167 -18.24 2.81 17.82
N SER A 168 -17.89 1.97 16.84
CA SER A 168 -17.64 0.55 17.03
C SER A 168 -16.32 0.14 16.40
N TRP A 169 -15.75 -0.96 16.90
CA TRP A 169 -14.53 -1.54 16.31
C TRP A 169 -14.84 -2.16 14.96
N LEU A 170 -13.88 -2.04 14.04
CA LEU A 170 -13.94 -2.61 12.70
C LEU A 170 -12.77 -3.56 12.50
N THR A 171 -13.07 -4.70 11.90
CA THR A 171 -12.07 -5.64 11.42
C THR A 171 -11.59 -5.23 10.02
N ILE A 172 -10.48 -5.82 9.57
CA ILE A 172 -10.02 -5.66 8.19
C ILE A 172 -11.10 -6.15 7.21
N GLY A 173 -11.77 -7.26 7.55
CA GLY A 173 -12.87 -7.79 6.74
C GLY A 173 -14.02 -6.81 6.62
N ASP A 174 -14.42 -6.16 7.71
CA ASP A 174 -15.50 -5.17 7.69
C ASP A 174 -15.15 -3.98 6.78
N ILE A 175 -13.91 -3.51 6.79
CA ILE A 175 -13.47 -2.40 5.92
C ILE A 175 -13.39 -2.86 4.46
N ALA A 176 -12.82 -4.03 4.22
CA ALA A 176 -12.64 -4.61 2.90
C ALA A 176 -13.98 -4.85 2.18
N ASP A 177 -14.95 -5.45 2.87
CA ASP A 177 -16.27 -5.81 2.32
C ASP A 177 -17.07 -4.59 1.82
N ARG A 178 -16.69 -3.39 2.25
CA ARG A 178 -17.33 -2.13 1.86
C ARG A 178 -16.74 -1.51 0.60
N SER A 179 -15.63 -2.06 0.10
CA SER A 179 -14.95 -1.62 -1.11
C SER A 179 -15.41 -2.43 -2.32
N GLY A 180 -15.51 -1.79 -3.48
CA GLY A 180 -15.76 -2.50 -4.76
C GLY A 180 -14.65 -3.49 -5.15
N GLY A 181 -13.47 -3.41 -4.51
CA GLY A 181 -12.36 -4.35 -4.62
C GLY A 181 -11.97 -4.89 -3.24
N ALA A 182 -12.84 -5.70 -2.64
CA ALA A 182 -12.69 -6.16 -1.27
C ALA A 182 -11.41 -7.00 -1.05
N ASP A 183 -11.04 -7.82 -2.02
CA ASP A 183 -9.81 -8.62 -2.00
C ASP A 183 -8.55 -7.74 -2.01
N GLU A 184 -8.50 -6.76 -2.90
CA GLU A 184 -7.40 -5.79 -2.97
C GLU A 184 -7.30 -4.98 -1.66
N GLU A 185 -8.43 -4.55 -1.12
CA GLU A 185 -8.48 -3.77 0.11
C GLU A 185 -8.03 -4.59 1.33
N PHE A 186 -8.47 -5.84 1.40
CA PHE A 186 -8.05 -6.77 2.44
C PHE A 186 -6.53 -6.98 2.43
N VAL A 187 -5.95 -7.23 1.24
CA VAL A 187 -4.51 -7.40 1.05
C VAL A 187 -3.78 -6.11 1.42
N ARG A 188 -4.25 -4.95 0.94
CA ARG A 188 -3.67 -3.63 1.22
C ARG A 188 -3.59 -3.36 2.72
N LEU A 189 -4.67 -3.61 3.47
CA LEU A 189 -4.71 -3.41 4.92
C LEU A 189 -3.85 -4.43 5.67
N SER A 190 -3.89 -5.69 5.26
CA SER A 190 -3.11 -6.78 5.89
C SER A 190 -1.60 -6.56 5.76
N HIS A 191 -1.14 -6.13 4.59
CA HIS A 191 0.29 -5.82 4.36
C HIS A 191 0.68 -4.41 4.79
N GLY A 192 -0.29 -3.49 4.88
CA GLY A 192 -0.07 -2.09 5.25
C GLY A 192 0.19 -1.85 6.73
N GLY A 193 0.22 -2.90 7.56
CA GLY A 193 0.44 -2.81 8.99
C GLY A 193 -0.78 -2.32 9.76
N PHE A 194 -1.99 -2.72 9.33
CA PHE A 194 -3.22 -2.46 10.07
C PHE A 194 -3.10 -2.94 11.52
N ARG A 195 -3.51 -2.09 12.46
CA ARG A 195 -3.51 -2.41 13.89
C ARG A 195 -4.92 -2.52 14.46
N ARG A 196 -5.75 -1.52 14.18
CA ARG A 196 -7.15 -1.43 14.62
C ARG A 196 -7.86 -0.32 13.87
N ALA A 197 -9.17 -0.42 13.74
CA ALA A 197 -9.99 0.64 13.22
C ALA A 197 -11.29 0.78 13.99
N ALA A 198 -11.82 1.99 14.04
CA ALA A 198 -13.13 2.26 14.59
C ALA A 198 -13.90 3.16 13.64
N GLY A 199 -15.21 2.98 13.59
CA GLY A 199 -16.05 3.80 12.74
C GLY A 199 -17.49 3.86 13.20
N VAL A 200 -18.25 4.69 12.50
CA VAL A 200 -19.67 4.92 12.72
C VAL A 200 -20.32 5.20 11.36
N GLU A 201 -21.59 4.82 11.24
CA GLU A 201 -22.38 5.04 10.04
C GLU A 201 -23.76 5.59 10.38
N TRP A 202 -24.21 6.52 9.58
CA TRP A 202 -25.55 7.09 9.72
C TRP A 202 -26.07 7.59 8.38
N GLN A 203 -27.38 7.83 8.31
CA GLN A 203 -28.01 8.41 7.16
C GLN A 203 -28.97 9.55 7.55
N LYS A 204 -29.14 10.52 6.65
CA LYS A 204 -30.04 11.65 6.81
C LYS A 204 -30.65 12.00 5.46
N GLY A 205 -31.97 11.87 5.34
CA GLY A 205 -32.69 12.26 4.12
C GLY A 205 -32.20 11.58 2.84
N GLY A 206 -31.77 10.31 2.94
CA GLY A 206 -31.21 9.54 1.81
C GLY A 206 -29.70 9.69 1.63
N THR A 207 -29.05 10.68 2.25
CA THR A 207 -27.59 10.78 2.26
C THR A 207 -27.00 9.89 3.34
N LYS A 208 -26.05 9.03 2.96
CA LYS A 208 -25.36 8.08 3.82
C LYS A 208 -23.96 8.61 4.13
N TYR A 209 -23.55 8.53 5.38
CA TYR A 209 -22.27 9.00 5.89
C TYR A 209 -21.57 7.85 6.59
N ARG A 210 -20.27 7.74 6.36
CA ARG A 210 -19.38 6.80 7.04
C ARG A 210 -18.13 7.53 7.49
N VAL A 211 -17.77 7.35 8.75
CA VAL A 211 -16.51 7.86 9.29
C VAL A 211 -15.70 6.69 9.81
N THR A 212 -14.47 6.58 9.34
CA THR A 212 -13.54 5.52 9.69
C THR A 212 -12.23 6.13 10.17
N LEU A 213 -11.76 5.67 11.34
CA LEU A 213 -10.42 5.93 11.84
C LEU A 213 -9.63 4.63 11.82
N THR A 214 -8.56 4.58 11.04
CA THR A 214 -7.70 3.41 10.90
C THR A 214 -6.33 3.71 11.46
N GLN A 215 -5.89 2.93 12.46
CA GLN A 215 -4.54 3.01 13.02
C GLN A 215 -3.63 1.94 12.41
N PHE A 216 -2.45 2.38 12.01
CA PHE A 216 -1.36 1.56 11.50
C PHE A 216 -0.26 1.38 12.54
N GLY A 217 0.62 0.40 12.33
CA GLY A 217 1.83 0.21 13.11
C GLY A 217 2.80 1.40 12.99
N PRO A 218 3.63 1.68 14.02
CA PRO A 218 4.63 2.75 13.97
C PRO A 218 5.68 2.54 12.86
N ASP A 219 5.99 1.29 12.53
CA ASP A 219 6.90 0.95 11.43
C ASP A 219 6.21 0.95 10.05
N SER A 220 4.89 1.17 10.03
CA SER A 220 4.03 1.10 8.84
C SER A 220 3.41 2.46 8.51
N VAL A 221 4.11 3.54 8.88
CA VAL A 221 3.73 4.93 8.53
C VAL A 221 3.56 5.12 7.02
N THR A 222 4.28 4.35 6.21
CA THR A 222 4.07 4.29 4.75
C THR A 222 2.66 3.84 4.40
N GLY A 223 2.10 2.82 5.07
CA GLY A 223 0.72 2.35 4.84
C GLY A 223 -0.30 3.45 5.14
N ALA A 224 -0.13 4.16 6.27
CA ALA A 224 -0.96 5.32 6.60
C ALA A 224 -0.84 6.47 5.57
N THR A 225 0.36 6.64 5.00
CA THR A 225 0.65 7.72 4.04
C THR A 225 0.11 7.39 2.65
N LEU A 226 0.27 6.14 2.18
CA LEU A 226 -0.29 5.68 0.92
C LEU A 226 -1.81 5.75 0.94
N ARG A 227 -2.43 5.34 2.05
CA ARG A 227 -3.89 5.44 2.21
C ARG A 227 -4.40 6.87 2.19
N ALA A 228 -3.65 7.82 2.78
CA ALA A 228 -3.97 9.23 2.68
C ALA A 228 -3.73 9.77 1.26
N ASN A 229 -2.63 9.41 0.61
CA ASN A 229 -2.24 9.97 -0.69
C ASN A 229 -2.94 9.34 -1.91
N ASP A 230 -3.67 8.23 -1.75
CA ASP A 230 -4.48 7.62 -2.83
C ASP A 230 -5.66 8.52 -3.26
N ALA A 231 -5.96 9.56 -2.49
CA ALA A 231 -6.96 10.56 -2.84
C ALA A 231 -6.31 11.74 -3.60
N GLY A 232 -6.87 12.06 -4.78
CA GLY A 232 -6.30 12.98 -5.77
C GLY A 232 -6.27 14.47 -5.36
N ALA A 233 -6.66 15.36 -6.28
CA ALA A 233 -6.59 16.81 -6.11
C ALA A 233 -7.62 17.33 -5.08
N ASP A 234 -7.32 17.12 -3.80
CA ASP A 234 -8.24 17.43 -2.72
C ASP A 234 -8.14 18.89 -2.26
N LEU A 235 -9.29 19.46 -1.88
CA LEU A 235 -9.37 20.79 -1.30
C LEU A 235 -9.02 20.74 0.20
N PRO A 236 -8.24 21.70 0.73
CA PRO A 236 -7.99 21.76 2.16
C PRO A 236 -9.28 22.03 2.94
N PHE A 237 -9.38 21.45 4.14
CA PHE A 237 -10.52 21.62 5.05
C PHE A 237 -10.15 22.20 6.43
N ALA A 238 -8.88 22.11 6.85
CA ALA A 238 -8.39 22.66 8.11
C ALA A 238 -6.88 22.96 8.04
N ASP A 239 -6.42 23.93 8.84
CA ASP A 239 -5.00 24.25 8.97
C ASP A 239 -4.25 23.09 9.64
N GLY A 240 -3.11 22.70 9.06
CA GLY A 240 -2.27 21.61 9.55
C GLY A 240 -2.85 20.21 9.33
N ALA A 241 -3.97 20.07 8.61
CA ALA A 241 -4.45 18.78 8.15
C ALA A 241 -3.58 18.28 6.98
N ASN A 242 -2.99 17.10 7.13
CA ASN A 242 -2.27 16.42 6.06
C ASN A 242 -3.25 15.57 5.25
N GLY A 243 -4.12 16.24 4.48
CA GLY A 243 -5.12 15.64 3.61
C GLY A 243 -6.12 16.68 3.11
N GLY A 244 -7.22 16.22 2.52
CA GLY A 244 -8.21 17.12 1.96
C GLY A 244 -9.58 16.49 1.74
N VAL A 245 -10.43 17.25 1.06
CA VAL A 245 -11.81 16.93 0.73
C VAL A 245 -12.01 17.00 -0.78
N ARG A 246 -12.74 16.02 -1.31
CA ARG A 246 -13.16 15.96 -2.70
C ARG A 246 -14.63 15.60 -2.79
N THR A 247 -15.32 16.21 -3.76
CA THR A 247 -16.69 15.83 -4.13
C THR A 247 -16.73 15.55 -5.61
N GLU A 248 -17.40 14.47 -5.98
CA GLU A 248 -17.58 14.09 -7.38
C GLU A 248 -18.78 14.85 -7.96
N THR A 249 -18.60 15.38 -9.17
CA THR A 249 -19.63 16.13 -9.90
C THR A 249 -20.50 15.22 -10.76
N GLU A 250 -20.04 14.00 -11.02
CA GLU A 250 -20.75 12.99 -11.79
C GLU A 250 -21.22 11.87 -10.86
N PRO A 251 -22.45 11.36 -11.05
CA PRO A 251 -22.94 10.26 -10.26
C PRO A 251 -22.32 8.93 -10.71
N THR A 252 -22.10 8.04 -9.74
CA THR A 252 -21.61 6.67 -9.94
C THR A 252 -22.70 5.66 -9.56
N ASN A 253 -22.70 4.48 -10.17
CA ASN A 253 -23.63 3.40 -9.83
C ASN A 253 -23.14 2.57 -8.66
N TRP A 254 -24.05 2.07 -7.84
CA TRP A 254 -23.72 1.01 -6.86
C TRP A 254 -23.31 -0.28 -7.57
N ALA A 255 -22.40 -1.05 -6.99
CA ALA A 255 -21.88 -2.28 -7.61
C ALA A 255 -22.98 -3.32 -7.92
N GLU A 256 -24.02 -3.37 -7.08
CA GLU A 256 -25.09 -4.37 -7.15
C GLU A 256 -26.44 -3.79 -7.63
N SER A 257 -26.50 -2.51 -8.03
CA SER A 257 -27.75 -1.82 -8.35
C SER A 257 -27.57 -0.81 -9.47
N THR A 258 -28.67 -0.49 -10.16
CA THR A 258 -28.72 0.62 -11.13
C THR A 258 -28.94 1.97 -10.43
N GLU A 259 -29.04 1.99 -9.11
CA GLU A 259 -29.14 3.22 -8.33
C GLU A 259 -27.81 4.00 -8.41
N THR A 260 -27.93 5.31 -8.62
CA THR A 260 -26.81 6.23 -8.71
C THR A 260 -26.62 7.01 -7.42
N TYR A 261 -25.38 7.33 -7.08
CA TYR A 261 -25.04 8.22 -5.98
C TYR A 261 -23.93 9.20 -6.39
N TYR A 262 -23.93 10.36 -5.76
CA TYR A 262 -22.79 11.27 -5.78
C TYR A 262 -21.87 10.96 -4.61
N TYR A 263 -20.57 10.93 -4.89
CA TYR A 263 -19.56 10.57 -3.91
C TYR A 263 -18.86 11.80 -3.34
N GLY A 264 -18.71 11.83 -2.02
CA GLY A 264 -17.90 12.79 -1.29
C GLY A 264 -16.90 12.05 -0.44
N TYR A 265 -15.66 12.51 -0.45
CA TYR A 265 -14.56 11.90 0.29
C TYR A 265 -13.76 12.96 1.05
N ALA A 266 -13.44 12.69 2.30
CA ALA A 266 -12.46 13.46 3.05
C ALA A 266 -11.46 12.51 3.68
N HIS A 267 -10.19 12.91 3.68
CA HIS A 267 -9.15 12.16 4.35
C HIS A 267 -8.17 13.08 5.05
N ALA A 268 -7.55 12.59 6.12
CA ALA A 268 -6.39 13.22 6.72
C ALA A 268 -5.60 12.22 7.55
N ARG A 269 -4.32 12.51 7.76
CA ARG A 269 -3.45 11.69 8.61
C ARG A 269 -2.93 12.48 9.81
N ARG A 270 -2.97 11.85 10.99
CA ARG A 270 -2.27 12.30 12.20
C ARG A 270 -1.50 11.16 12.84
N GLY A 271 -0.17 11.26 12.86
CA GLY A 271 0.69 10.21 13.40
C GLY A 271 0.51 8.89 12.64
N THR A 272 0.04 7.86 13.34
CA THR A 272 -0.28 6.52 12.80
C THR A 272 -1.76 6.32 12.47
N VAL A 273 -2.60 7.33 12.68
CA VAL A 273 -4.04 7.27 12.40
C VAL A 273 -4.37 7.99 11.10
N VAL A 274 -5.14 7.32 10.26
CA VAL A 274 -5.78 7.88 9.07
C VAL A 274 -7.27 8.06 9.37
N MET A 275 -7.76 9.26 9.08
CA MET A 275 -9.17 9.63 9.10
C MET A 275 -9.69 9.54 7.67
N GLU A 276 -10.82 8.87 7.50
CA GLU A 276 -11.55 8.78 6.24
C GLU A 276 -13.03 9.07 6.50
N ILE A 277 -13.64 9.87 5.64
CA ILE A 277 -15.05 10.20 5.67
C ILE A 277 -15.59 10.02 4.27
N GLU A 278 -16.56 9.13 4.13
CA GLU A 278 -17.24 8.82 2.89
C GLU A 278 -18.69 9.29 2.98
N VAL A 279 -19.16 9.97 1.94
CA VAL A 279 -20.53 10.46 1.82
C VAL A 279 -21.11 9.98 0.50
N PHE A 280 -22.26 9.33 0.58
CA PHE A 280 -23.01 8.82 -0.57
C PHE A 280 -24.37 9.51 -0.58
N ALA A 281 -24.59 10.40 -1.55
CA ALA A 281 -25.78 11.24 -1.60
C ALA A 281 -26.60 11.01 -2.90
N PRO A 282 -27.93 11.14 -2.86
CA PRO A 282 -28.76 11.08 -4.07
C PRO A 282 -28.60 12.32 -4.96
N GLN A 283 -28.05 13.40 -4.40
CA GLN A 283 -27.72 14.65 -5.09
C GLN A 283 -26.24 14.99 -4.85
N GLN A 284 -25.69 15.94 -5.62
CA GLN A 284 -24.30 16.36 -5.46
C GLN A 284 -23.97 16.71 -4.00
N VAL A 285 -22.87 16.15 -3.51
CA VAL A 285 -22.44 16.35 -2.12
C VAL A 285 -22.06 17.81 -1.89
N ASP A 286 -22.62 18.41 -0.84
CA ASP A 286 -22.25 19.75 -0.40
C ASP A 286 -20.81 19.73 0.15
N ALA A 287 -19.91 20.39 -0.58
CA ALA A 287 -18.49 20.44 -0.21
C ALA A 287 -18.25 21.22 1.11
N GLY A 288 -19.11 22.18 1.45
CA GLY A 288 -19.06 22.91 2.71
C GLY A 288 -19.43 22.02 3.89
N GLU A 289 -20.52 21.27 3.79
CA GLU A 289 -20.95 20.31 4.82
C GLU A 289 -19.90 19.23 5.05
N LEU A 290 -19.31 18.68 3.98
CA LEU A 290 -18.24 17.69 4.07
C LEU A 290 -16.98 18.27 4.73
N LYS A 291 -16.59 19.50 4.40
CA LYS A 291 -15.47 20.20 5.05
C LYS A 291 -15.72 20.43 6.54
N ASP A 292 -16.93 20.86 6.90
CA ASP A 292 -17.29 21.08 8.31
C ASP A 292 -17.28 19.78 9.11
N LEU A 293 -17.75 18.68 8.51
CA LEU A 293 -17.70 17.36 9.12
C LEU A 293 -16.25 16.88 9.29
N ALA A 294 -15.42 17.02 8.26
CA ALA A 294 -14.00 16.68 8.30
C ALA A 294 -13.26 17.49 9.36
N LYS A 295 -13.53 18.79 9.47
CA LYS A 295 -12.94 19.66 10.49
C LYS A 295 -13.32 19.23 11.90
N LYS A 296 -14.61 18.96 12.16
CA LYS A 296 -15.08 18.47 13.47
C LYS A 296 -14.42 17.15 13.87
N GLN A 297 -14.23 16.24 12.91
CA GLN A 297 -13.54 14.99 13.17
C GLN A 297 -12.04 15.22 13.42
N TRP A 298 -11.40 16.10 12.65
CA TRP A 298 -9.99 16.43 12.81
C TRP A 298 -9.66 17.08 14.16
N GLU A 299 -10.54 17.96 14.64
CA GLU A 299 -10.42 18.59 15.97
C GLU A 299 -10.52 17.57 17.11
N ARG A 300 -11.17 16.42 16.91
CA ARG A 300 -11.18 15.32 17.89
C ARG A 300 -9.88 14.52 17.92
N LEU A 301 -9.09 14.57 16.86
CA LEU A 301 -7.76 13.99 16.81
C LEU A 301 -6.69 14.93 17.41
N ALA A 302 -7.11 16.13 17.84
CA ALA A 302 -6.25 17.16 18.42
C ALA A 302 -5.44 16.67 19.62
#